data_AF-A0A7C0U1F1-F1
#
_entry.id   AF-A0A7C0U1F1-F1
#
_cell.length_a   1.000
_cell.length_b   1.000
_cell.length_c   1.000
_cell.angle_alpha   90.00
_cell.angle_beta   90.00
_cell.angle_gamma   90.00
#
_symmetry.space_group_name_H-M   'P 1'
#
loop_
_entity.id
_entity.type
_entity.pdbx_description
1 polymer ?
#
loop_
_entity_poly.entity_id
_entity_poly.type
_entity_poly.pdbx_seq_one_letter_code
_entity_poly.pdbx_strand_id
1 'polypeptide(L)'
;MRRYCFILLISAIILIVLQVYAQQTPPVELLEIRDSKFEQFGPYRYPSVWFSHELHTEEYQVTCNSCHHLYKNGQNIWTPKKQVQECSDCHGKTKQELTIAYHMKCWGCHKRIKEIYPPADVPTVECNRCHIKSVNLRKEERRIKQKLKNKQKKVGEIIKHLKIKGFYR
;
A
#
# COMPACT_ATOMS: atom_id res chain seq x y z
N MET A 1 4.24 20.24 -51.17
CA MET A 1 4.93 20.56 -49.89
C MET A 1 3.99 20.74 -48.70
N ARG A 2 2.98 21.62 -48.77
CA ARG A 2 2.05 21.93 -47.66
C ARG A 2 1.31 20.70 -47.06
N ARG A 3 0.87 19.75 -47.89
CA ARG A 3 0.19 18.51 -47.45
C ARG A 3 1.09 17.55 -46.67
N TYR A 4 2.38 17.47 -47.05
CA TYR A 4 3.36 16.64 -46.34
C TYR A 4 3.72 17.22 -44.97
N CYS A 5 3.78 18.56 -44.84
CA CYS A 5 3.93 19.20 -43.53
C CYS A 5 2.77 18.90 -42.57
N PHE A 6 1.52 18.88 -43.07
CA PHE A 6 0.36 18.54 -42.24
C PHE A 6 0.37 17.09 -41.76
N ILE A 7 0.77 16.15 -42.61
CA ILE A 7 0.88 14.72 -42.24
C ILE A 7 1.98 14.52 -41.19
N LEU A 8 3.13 15.17 -41.36
CA LEU A 8 4.22 15.11 -40.38
C LEU A 8 3.81 15.70 -39.02
N LEU A 9 3.10 16.84 -39.01
CA LEU A 9 2.56 17.44 -37.79
C LEU A 9 1.58 16.52 -37.05
N ILE A 10 0.64 15.89 -37.76
CA ILE A 10 -0.32 14.95 -37.16
C ILE A 10 0.41 13.73 -36.59
N SER A 11 1.38 13.18 -37.32
CA SER A 11 2.17 12.03 -36.86
C SER A 11 2.98 12.35 -35.60
N ALA A 12 3.56 13.55 -35.51
CA ALA A 12 4.28 14.02 -34.33
C ALA A 12 3.34 14.19 -33.12
N ILE A 13 2.14 14.75 -33.32
CA ILE A 13 1.13 14.87 -32.25
C ILE A 13 0.69 13.50 -31.75
N ILE A 14 0.45 12.53 -32.65
CA ILE A 14 0.09 11.16 -32.27
C ILE A 14 1.21 10.50 -31.44
N LEU A 15 2.47 10.65 -31.87
CA LEU A 15 3.64 10.16 -31.13
C LEU A 15 3.76 10.78 -29.74
N ILE A 16 3.56 12.10 -29.63
CA ILE A 16 3.60 12.82 -28.35
C ILE A 16 2.46 12.34 -27.44
N VAL A 17 1.24 12.21 -27.97
CA VAL A 17 0.09 11.70 -27.21
C VAL A 17 0.35 10.29 -26.71
N LEU A 18 0.89 9.40 -27.55
CA LEU A 18 1.27 8.03 -27.15
C LEU A 18 2.35 8.02 -26.06
N GLN A 19 3.36 8.89 -26.15
CA GLN A 19 4.39 9.04 -25.12
C GLN A 19 3.81 9.52 -23.79
N VAL A 20 2.94 10.53 -23.81
CA VAL A 20 2.26 11.05 -22.61
C VAL A 20 1.40 9.95 -21.98
N TYR A 21 0.61 9.20 -22.76
CA TYR A 21 -0.18 8.07 -22.25
C TYR A 21 0.70 6.96 -21.66
N ALA A 22 1.87 6.68 -22.23
CA ALA A 22 2.80 5.68 -21.69
C ALA A 22 3.44 6.12 -20.36
N GLN A 23 3.64 7.42 -20.15
CA GLN A 23 4.22 7.98 -18.92
C GLN A 23 3.22 8.16 -17.78
N GLN A 24 1.92 8.08 -18.03
CA GLN A 24 0.88 8.35 -17.03
C GLN A 24 0.74 7.32 -15.90
N THR A 25 1.37 6.14 -15.99
CA THR A 25 1.36 5.19 -14.87
C THR A 25 2.65 5.30 -14.07
N PRO A 26 2.65 5.99 -12.91
CA PRO A 26 3.82 5.98 -12.03
C PRO A 26 4.18 4.52 -11.67
N PRO A 27 5.48 4.22 -11.47
CA PRO A 27 5.89 2.90 -11.02
C PRO A 27 5.19 2.58 -9.69
N VAL A 28 4.74 1.34 -9.52
CA VAL A 28 4.23 0.89 -8.22
C VAL A 28 5.46 0.67 -7.35
N GLU A 29 5.70 1.58 -6.43
CA GLU A 29 6.77 1.41 -5.44
C GLU A 29 6.37 0.29 -4.46
N LEU A 30 7.28 -0.67 -4.26
CA LEU A 30 7.17 -1.74 -3.27
C LEU A 30 8.35 -1.62 -2.30
N LEU A 31 8.06 -1.10 -1.13
CA LEU A 31 8.98 -0.99 -0.01
C LEU A 31 9.04 -2.30 0.75
N GLU A 32 10.24 -2.72 1.15
CA GLU A 32 10.38 -3.81 2.10
C GLU A 32 10.09 -3.27 3.51
N ILE A 33 9.12 -3.86 4.21
CA ILE A 33 8.93 -3.57 5.62
C ILE A 33 10.05 -4.26 6.39
N ARG A 34 10.90 -3.44 7.02
CA ARG A 34 11.94 -3.87 7.94
C ARG A 34 11.73 -3.21 9.29
N ASP A 35 11.73 -4.03 10.33
CA ASP A 35 11.67 -3.60 11.72
C ASP A 35 12.86 -4.26 12.43
N SER A 36 13.76 -3.43 12.95
CA SER A 36 15.07 -3.86 13.43
C SER A 36 14.98 -4.92 14.53
N LYS A 37 13.87 -4.93 15.29
CA LYS A 37 13.68 -5.86 16.41
C LYS A 37 13.53 -7.32 15.97
N PHE A 38 13.05 -7.58 14.74
CA PHE A 38 12.86 -8.95 14.28
C PHE A 38 14.17 -9.74 14.16
N GLU A 39 15.29 -9.08 13.87
CA GLU A 39 16.61 -9.71 13.81
C GLU A 39 17.03 -10.30 15.16
N GLN A 40 16.57 -9.69 16.26
CA GLN A 40 16.83 -10.14 17.63
C GLN A 40 15.95 -11.34 18.03
N PHE A 41 14.86 -11.62 17.31
CA PHE A 41 13.92 -12.71 17.60
C PHE A 41 14.24 -14.02 16.84
N GLY A 42 15.44 -14.13 16.29
CA GLY A 42 15.88 -15.28 15.52
C GLY A 42 15.28 -15.32 14.11
N PRO A 43 15.43 -16.45 13.40
CA PRO A 43 15.17 -16.50 11.97
C PRO A 43 13.71 -16.21 11.61
N TYR A 44 13.55 -15.62 10.42
CA TYR A 44 12.25 -15.40 9.81
C TYR A 44 11.68 -16.72 9.29
N ARG A 45 10.40 -16.98 9.60
CA ARG A 45 9.67 -18.12 9.04
C ARG A 45 9.12 -17.85 7.63
N TYR A 46 8.93 -16.58 7.30
CA TYR A 46 8.37 -16.10 6.03
C TYR A 46 9.28 -15.02 5.44
N PRO A 47 9.28 -14.81 4.10
CA PRO A 47 9.92 -13.65 3.49
C PRO A 47 9.43 -12.33 4.09
N SER A 48 10.22 -11.26 3.96
CA SER A 48 9.79 -9.90 4.30
C SER A 48 8.48 -9.52 3.59
N VAL A 49 7.71 -8.66 4.23
CA VAL A 49 6.50 -8.09 3.62
C VAL A 49 6.90 -6.94 2.69
N TRP A 50 6.31 -6.94 1.49
CA TRP A 50 6.48 -5.86 0.53
C TRP A 50 5.21 -5.02 0.47
N PHE A 51 5.37 -3.71 0.60
CA PHE A 51 4.29 -2.76 0.85
C PHE A 51 4.41 -1.55 -0.06
N SER A 52 3.31 -1.13 -0.66
CA SER A 52 3.27 0.10 -1.46
C SER A 52 2.70 1.24 -0.63
N HIS A 53 3.56 2.15 -0.15
CA HIS A 53 3.12 3.28 0.68
C HIS A 53 2.22 4.24 -0.12
N GLU A 54 2.67 4.65 -1.30
CA GLU A 54 1.93 5.54 -2.21
C GLU A 54 0.55 4.99 -2.58
N LEU A 55 0.43 3.68 -2.85
CA LEU A 55 -0.87 3.06 -3.14
C LEU A 55 -1.86 3.23 -1.97
N HIS A 56 -1.38 3.09 -0.73
CA HIS A 56 -2.25 3.23 0.43
C HIS A 56 -2.60 4.70 0.69
N THR A 57 -1.63 5.62 0.59
CA THR A 57 -1.84 7.03 0.97
C THR A 57 -2.43 7.87 -0.15
N GLU A 58 -2.01 7.67 -1.41
CA GLU A 58 -2.41 8.50 -2.54
C GLU A 58 -3.59 7.90 -3.31
N GLU A 59 -3.54 6.62 -3.67
CA GLU A 59 -4.65 6.00 -4.40
C GLU A 59 -5.84 5.73 -3.47
N TYR A 60 -5.59 5.08 -2.33
CA TYR A 60 -6.64 4.69 -1.39
C TYR A 60 -6.95 5.73 -0.31
N GLN A 61 -6.19 6.83 -0.26
CA GLN A 61 -6.44 7.96 0.65
C GLN A 61 -6.49 7.53 2.14
N VAL A 62 -5.70 6.51 2.50
CA VAL A 62 -5.54 6.08 3.89
C VAL A 62 -4.76 7.14 4.65
N THR A 63 -5.33 7.62 5.76
CA THR A 63 -4.70 8.68 6.56
C THR A 63 -3.41 8.19 7.23
N CYS A 64 -2.42 9.06 7.37
CA CYS A 64 -1.14 8.71 8.00
C CYS A 64 -1.32 8.17 9.42
N ASN A 65 -2.25 8.76 10.18
CA ASN A 65 -2.57 8.34 11.55
C ASN A 65 -3.36 7.02 11.65
N SER A 66 -3.81 6.48 10.50
CA SER A 66 -4.36 5.14 10.46
C SER A 66 -3.27 4.13 10.76
N CYS A 67 -2.04 4.32 10.30
CA CYS A 67 -0.92 3.40 10.55
C CYS A 67 0.03 3.91 11.62
N HIS A 68 0.49 5.16 11.50
CA HIS A 68 1.39 5.77 12.47
C HIS A 68 0.59 6.36 13.62
N HIS A 69 0.79 5.81 14.81
CA HIS A 69 0.04 6.21 15.98
C HIS A 69 0.96 6.42 17.18
N LEU A 70 0.52 7.30 18.06
CA LEU A 70 1.14 7.53 19.34
C LEU A 70 0.01 7.91 20.29
N TYR A 71 -0.36 6.98 21.16
CA TYR A 71 -1.47 7.20 22.08
C TYR A 71 -0.97 7.77 23.40
N LYS A 72 -1.58 8.88 23.82
CA LYS A 72 -1.41 9.46 25.15
C LYS A 72 -2.80 9.74 25.73
N ASN A 73 -3.08 9.19 26.91
CA ASN A 73 -4.39 9.32 27.57
C ASN A 73 -5.58 8.93 26.66
N GLY A 74 -5.43 7.84 25.90
CA GLY A 74 -6.46 7.34 24.97
C GLY A 74 -6.60 8.13 23.66
N GLN A 75 -5.84 9.21 23.46
CA GLN A 75 -5.89 10.01 22.25
C GLN A 75 -4.68 9.76 21.38
N ASN A 76 -4.89 9.57 20.06
CA ASN A 76 -3.78 9.52 19.11
C ASN A 76 -3.28 10.94 18.86
N ILE A 77 -2.08 11.23 19.38
CA ILE A 77 -1.41 12.52 19.26
C ILE A 77 -0.36 12.53 18.13
N TRP A 78 -0.29 11.47 17.32
CA TRP A 78 0.65 11.40 16.21
C TRP A 78 0.24 12.33 15.07
N THR A 79 1.22 13.00 14.46
CA THR A 79 1.03 13.86 13.28
C THR A 79 2.17 13.63 12.30
N PRO A 80 1.99 13.90 10.99
CA PRO A 80 3.06 13.75 9.99
C PRO A 80 4.33 14.57 10.27
N LYS A 81 4.26 15.58 11.14
CA LYS A 81 5.42 16.38 11.57
C LYS A 81 6.30 15.64 12.60
N LYS A 82 5.80 14.58 13.23
CA LYS A 82 6.56 13.77 14.18
C LYS A 82 7.37 12.72 13.42
N GLN A 83 8.54 12.40 13.95
CA GLN A 83 9.35 11.30 13.45
C GLN A 83 8.55 9.99 13.47
N VAL A 84 8.67 9.21 12.39
CA VAL A 84 8.13 7.85 12.32
C VAL A 84 8.96 6.96 13.24
N GLN A 85 8.27 6.23 14.10
CA GLN A 85 8.83 5.21 15.00
C GLN A 85 8.63 3.82 14.39
N GLU A 86 9.52 2.89 14.73
CA GLU A 86 9.30 1.48 14.41
C GLU A 86 8.11 0.96 15.24
N CYS A 87 7.41 -0.05 14.74
CA CYS A 87 6.33 -0.66 15.52
C CYS A 87 6.88 -1.27 16.81
N SER A 88 8.09 -1.81 16.76
CA SER A 88 8.77 -2.41 17.90
C SER A 88 9.17 -1.45 19.01
N ASP A 89 9.24 -0.13 18.74
CA ASP A 89 9.50 0.88 19.77
C ASP A 89 8.45 0.81 20.90
N CYS A 90 7.21 0.42 20.57
CA CYS A 90 6.12 0.23 21.53
C CYS A 90 5.61 -1.22 21.62
N HIS A 91 5.58 -1.96 20.51
CA HIS A 91 5.01 -3.31 20.39
C HIS A 91 6.07 -4.42 20.31
N GLY A 92 7.30 -4.15 20.72
CA GLY A 92 8.45 -5.03 20.55
C GLY A 92 8.86 -5.85 21.78
N LYS A 93 8.01 -6.02 22.81
CA LYS A 93 8.43 -6.79 24.01
C LYS A 93 8.64 -8.26 23.68
N THR A 94 7.87 -8.79 22.75
CA THR A 94 8.02 -10.17 22.25
C THR A 94 7.83 -10.23 20.73
N LYS A 95 8.39 -11.26 20.09
CA LYS A 95 8.13 -11.57 18.67
C LYS A 95 6.64 -11.65 18.37
N GLN A 96 5.88 -12.27 19.28
CA GLN A 96 4.44 -12.48 19.14
C GLN A 96 3.68 -11.15 19.17
N GLU A 97 3.99 -10.27 20.14
CA GLU A 97 3.39 -8.93 20.23
C GLU A 97 3.62 -8.13 18.94
N LEU A 98 4.86 -8.07 18.46
CA LEU A 98 5.20 -7.32 17.26
C LEU A 98 4.50 -7.89 16.02
N THR A 99 4.48 -9.22 15.90
CA THR A 99 3.77 -9.91 14.82
C THR A 99 2.26 -9.61 14.84
N ILE A 100 1.65 -9.60 16.03
CA ILE A 100 0.23 -9.25 16.20
C ILE A 100 0.00 -7.78 15.82
N ALA A 101 0.88 -6.86 16.21
CA ALA A 101 0.76 -5.45 15.85
C ALA A 101 0.73 -5.27 14.32
N TYR A 102 1.67 -5.86 13.59
CA TYR A 102 1.67 -5.83 12.12
C TYR A 102 0.43 -6.50 11.52
N HIS A 103 0.09 -7.73 11.94
CA HIS A 103 -1.07 -8.44 11.40
C HIS A 103 -2.38 -7.69 11.66
N MET A 104 -2.64 -7.23 12.88
CA MET A 104 -3.89 -6.53 13.18
C MET A 104 -3.99 -5.17 12.48
N LYS A 105 -2.85 -4.51 12.25
CA LYS A 105 -2.76 -3.27 11.47
C LYS A 105 -3.09 -3.48 10.00
N CYS A 106 -2.43 -4.45 9.36
CA CYS A 106 -2.55 -4.73 7.93
C CYS A 106 -3.79 -5.59 7.61
N TRP A 107 -3.81 -6.83 8.10
CA TRP A 107 -4.90 -7.77 7.88
C TRP A 107 -6.22 -7.27 8.46
N GLY A 108 -6.22 -6.63 9.63
CA GLY A 108 -7.44 -6.10 10.24
C GLY A 108 -8.13 -5.01 9.41
N CYS A 109 -7.40 -4.25 8.59
CA CYS A 109 -7.98 -3.32 7.62
C CYS A 109 -8.59 -4.09 6.44
N HIS A 110 -7.78 -4.95 5.83
CA HIS A 110 -8.17 -5.71 4.65
C HIS A 110 -9.39 -6.59 4.89
N LYS A 111 -9.48 -7.23 6.07
CA LYS A 111 -10.62 -8.06 6.46
C LYS A 111 -11.92 -7.24 6.46
N ARG A 112 -11.92 -6.06 7.08
CA ARG A 112 -13.10 -5.18 7.13
C ARG A 112 -13.51 -4.68 5.73
N ILE A 113 -12.53 -4.33 4.90
CA ILE A 113 -12.80 -3.96 3.50
C ILE A 113 -13.47 -5.13 2.77
N LYS A 114 -12.96 -6.36 2.95
CA LYS A 114 -13.49 -7.57 2.32
C LYS A 114 -14.91 -7.93 2.82
N GLU A 115 -15.20 -7.70 4.09
CA GLU A 115 -16.53 -7.88 4.69
C GLU A 115 -17.56 -6.91 4.09
N ILE A 116 -17.18 -5.63 3.90
CA ILE A 116 -18.06 -4.61 3.31
C ILE A 116 -18.19 -4.79 1.79
N TYR A 117 -17.11 -5.18 1.13
CA TYR A 117 -17.04 -5.36 -0.32
C TYR A 117 -16.31 -6.64 -0.67
N PRO A 118 -17.03 -7.77 -0.77
CA PRO A 118 -16.47 -9.07 -1.10
C PRO A 118 -15.62 -9.11 -2.38
N PRO A 119 -15.90 -8.32 -3.44
CA PRO A 119 -15.02 -8.25 -4.61
C PRO A 119 -13.68 -7.54 -4.38
N ALA A 120 -13.46 -6.89 -3.22
CA ALA A 120 -12.22 -6.18 -2.93
C ALA A 120 -11.00 -7.11 -3.09
N ASP A 121 -10.05 -6.66 -3.91
CA ASP A 121 -8.80 -7.37 -4.10
C ASP A 121 -7.77 -6.93 -3.05
N VAL A 122 -7.96 -7.43 -1.83
CA VAL A 122 -7.10 -7.21 -0.66
C VAL A 122 -6.71 -8.57 -0.05
N PRO A 123 -5.47 -8.76 0.40
CA PRO A 123 -5.06 -10.00 1.05
C PRO A 123 -5.62 -10.07 2.48
N THR A 124 -6.22 -11.19 2.87
CA THR A 124 -6.77 -11.36 4.23
C THR A 124 -6.12 -12.51 4.96
N VAL A 125 -6.23 -13.73 4.44
CA VAL A 125 -5.72 -14.95 5.09
C VAL A 125 -4.54 -15.56 4.33
N GLU A 126 -4.29 -15.09 3.11
CA GLU A 126 -3.27 -15.64 2.23
C GLU A 126 -1.89 -15.07 2.58
N CYS A 127 -1.13 -15.80 3.42
CA CYS A 127 0.18 -15.36 3.92
C CYS A 127 1.13 -14.92 2.79
N ASN A 128 1.12 -15.65 1.67
CA ASN A 128 1.98 -15.42 0.50
C ASN A 128 1.60 -14.18 -0.33
N ARG A 129 0.44 -13.56 -0.07
CA ARG A 129 0.07 -12.29 -0.70
C ARG A 129 0.61 -11.06 0.05
N CYS A 130 1.07 -11.25 1.29
CA CYS A 130 1.83 -10.24 2.03
C CYS A 130 3.32 -10.59 2.06
N HIS A 131 3.66 -11.82 2.41
CA HIS A 131 5.04 -12.35 2.46
C HIS A 131 5.49 -12.85 1.08
N ILE A 132 5.60 -11.91 0.13
CA ILE A 132 5.94 -12.19 -1.24
C ILE A 132 7.45 -12.45 -1.35
N LYS A 133 7.82 -13.60 -1.92
CA LYS A 133 9.24 -13.88 -2.24
C LYS A 133 9.77 -12.83 -3.21
N SER A 134 11.01 -12.38 -3.03
CA SER A 134 11.65 -11.36 -3.87
C SER A 134 11.57 -11.66 -5.38
N VAL A 135 11.70 -12.93 -5.77
CA VAL A 135 11.57 -13.39 -7.18
C VAL A 135 10.19 -13.11 -7.79
N ASN A 136 9.15 -12.91 -6.97
CA ASN A 136 7.78 -12.67 -7.40
C ASN A 136 7.38 -11.19 -7.39
N LEU A 137 8.27 -10.26 -6.99
CA LEU A 137 7.91 -8.83 -6.86
C LEU A 137 7.48 -8.20 -8.18
N ARG A 138 8.19 -8.49 -9.28
CA ARG A 138 7.79 -7.99 -10.61
C ARG A 138 6.41 -8.50 -11.05
N LYS A 139 6.03 -9.72 -10.62
CA LYS A 139 4.69 -10.26 -10.90
C LYS A 139 3.64 -9.50 -10.09
N GLU A 140 3.93 -9.21 -8.82
CA GLU A 140 3.04 -8.44 -7.96
C GLU A 140 2.87 -7.00 -8.45
N GLU A 141 3.96 -6.33 -8.82
CA GLU A 141 3.93 -4.98 -9.39
C GLU A 141 3.02 -4.91 -10.62
N ARG A 142 3.14 -5.89 -11.54
CA ARG A 142 2.25 -5.99 -12.72
C ARG A 142 0.79 -6.21 -12.34
N ARG A 143 0.54 -7.05 -11.32
CA ARG A 143 -0.81 -7.31 -10.80
C ARG A 143 -1.43 -6.02 -10.25
N ILE A 144 -0.69 -5.24 -9.47
CA ILE A 144 -1.13 -3.94 -8.93
C ILE A 144 -1.38 -2.94 -10.07
N LYS A 145 -0.45 -2.83 -11.03
CA LYS A 145 -0.65 -1.96 -12.22
C LYS A 145 -1.93 -2.31 -12.99
N GLN A 146 -2.20 -3.60 -13.18
CA GLN A 146 -3.44 -4.04 -13.84
C GLN A 146 -4.69 -3.70 -13.00
N LYS A 147 -4.62 -3.89 -11.68
CA LYS A 147 -5.70 -3.51 -10.76
C LYS A 147 -6.02 -2.02 -10.84
N LEU A 148 -4.99 -1.17 -10.89
CA LEU A 148 -5.13 0.28 -10.98
C LEU A 148 -5.76 0.73 -12.33
N LYS A 149 -5.36 0.11 -13.44
CA LYS A 149 -5.97 0.35 -14.76
C LYS A 149 -7.48 0.08 -14.76
N ASN A 150 -7.92 -0.94 -14.03
CA ASN A 150 -9.34 -1.32 -13.94
C ASN A 150 -10.14 -0.44 -12.96
N LYS A 151 -9.53 0.61 -12.38
CA LYS A 151 -10.16 1.65 -11.53
C LYS A 151 -11.20 1.09 -10.56
N GLN A 152 -10.76 0.34 -9.54
CA GLN A 152 -11.62 -0.05 -8.42
C GLN A 152 -11.98 1.15 -7.51
N LYS A 153 -12.57 2.22 -8.07
CA LYS A 153 -12.96 3.45 -7.35
C LYS A 153 -13.75 3.17 -6.08
N LYS A 154 -14.55 2.11 -6.10
CA LYS A 154 -15.38 1.65 -4.98
C LYS A 154 -14.58 1.32 -3.71
N VAL A 155 -13.34 0.83 -3.82
CA VAL A 155 -12.51 0.52 -2.65
C VAL A 155 -12.11 1.79 -1.89
N GLY A 156 -11.70 2.85 -2.60
CA GLY A 156 -11.38 4.14 -1.97
C GLY A 156 -12.60 4.78 -1.31
N GLU A 157 -13.78 4.67 -1.93
CA GLU A 157 -15.05 5.13 -1.33
C GLU A 157 -15.36 4.38 -0.03
N ILE A 158 -15.22 3.05 -0.03
CA ILE A 158 -15.42 2.22 1.17
C ILE A 158 -14.44 2.61 2.28
N ILE A 159 -13.18 2.87 1.95
CA ILE A 159 -12.16 3.31 2.92
C ILE A 159 -12.54 4.66 3.53
N LYS A 160 -13.11 5.59 2.76
CA LYS A 160 -13.60 6.89 3.29
C LYS A 160 -14.79 6.71 4.24
N HIS A 161 -15.68 5.75 3.97
CA HIS A 161 -16.86 5.48 4.80
C HIS A 161 -16.57 4.57 6.00
N LEU A 162 -15.55 3.74 5.92
CA LEU A 162 -14.86 3.18 7.07
C LEU A 162 -14.29 4.39 7.82
N LYS A 163 -15.07 4.96 8.74
CA LYS A 163 -14.53 5.85 9.77
C LYS A 163 -13.49 4.99 10.47
N ILE A 164 -12.22 5.11 10.06
CA ILE A 164 -11.09 4.40 10.63
C ILE A 164 -10.85 5.03 12.01
N LYS A 165 -11.84 4.90 12.90
CA LYS A 165 -11.64 4.98 14.34
C LYS A 165 -10.58 3.93 14.62
N GLY A 166 -9.56 4.32 15.36
CA GLY A 166 -8.35 3.54 15.62
C GLY A 166 -8.64 2.05 15.68
N PHE A 167 -7.73 1.26 15.12
CA PHE A 167 -7.91 -0.16 14.87
C PHE A 167 -8.14 -1.00 16.14
N TYR A 168 -8.01 -0.37 17.30
CA TYR A 168 -8.42 -0.84 18.61
C TYR A 168 -9.47 0.13 19.16
N ARG A 169 -10.59 -0.43 19.63
CA ARG A 169 -11.49 0.27 20.56
C ARG A 169 -10.75 0.57 21.85
#